data_AF-A0A371BF63-F1
#
_entry.id   AF-A0A371BF63-F1
#
_cell.length_a   1.000
_cell.length_b   1.000
_cell.length_c   1.000
_cell.angle_alpha   90.00
_cell.angle_beta   90.00
_cell.angle_gamma   90.00
#
_symmetry.space_group_name_H-M   'P 1'
#
loop_
_entity.id
_entity.type
_entity.pdbx_description
1 polymer ?
#
loop_
_entity_poly.entity_id
_entity_poly.type
_entity_poly.pdbx_seq_one_letter_code
_entity_poly.pdbx_strand_id
1 'polypeptide(L)'
;MATKEVSTADVTAGTRFKLRLNKPVIIAEGLTIPVGTWAHGEVVSATDSGGLGKSGKMSARLLYLEYGSNKIPLEGEISTKGTGAGSAGAAVIFAGVAGLFHRGNNAKIKAGEIINAFVAQDTTLVLP
;
A
#
# COMPACT_ATOMS: atom_id res chain seq x y z
N MET A 1 3.58 7.53 3.76
CA MET A 1 4.18 7.46 2.41
C MET A 1 4.91 6.13 2.26
N ALA A 2 4.68 5.40 1.17
CA ALA A 2 5.43 4.19 0.87
C ALA A 2 6.89 4.53 0.52
N THR A 3 7.85 3.79 1.06
CA THR A 3 9.29 4.09 0.83
C THR A 3 9.86 3.42 -0.42
N LYS A 4 9.23 2.34 -0.88
CA LYS A 4 9.58 1.60 -2.08
C LYS A 4 8.30 1.19 -2.81
N GLU A 5 8.43 0.92 -4.10
CA GLU A 5 7.35 0.32 -4.88
C GLU A 5 7.11 -1.12 -4.38
N VAL A 6 5.83 -1.48 -4.22
CA VAL A 6 5.39 -2.84 -3.89
C VAL A 6 4.46 -3.29 -5.01
N SER A 7 4.90 -4.24 -5.83
CA SER A 7 4.12 -4.77 -6.96
C SER A 7 3.78 -6.24 -6.77
N THR A 8 2.58 -6.65 -7.18
CA THR A 8 2.16 -8.06 -7.19
C THR A 8 3.00 -8.99 -8.07
N ALA A 9 3.91 -8.44 -8.89
CA ALA A 9 4.91 -9.22 -9.61
C ALA A 9 5.99 -9.80 -8.68
N ASP A 10 6.33 -9.05 -7.64
CA ASP A 10 7.52 -9.28 -6.81
C ASP A 10 7.17 -9.72 -5.38
N VAL A 11 5.90 -9.60 -4.99
CA VAL A 11 5.45 -9.86 -3.62
C VAL A 11 4.28 -10.84 -3.57
N THR A 12 4.27 -11.67 -2.53
CA THR A 12 3.19 -12.60 -2.20
C THR A 12 2.43 -12.14 -0.96
N ALA A 13 1.29 -12.77 -0.68
CA ALA A 13 0.64 -12.64 0.62
C ALA A 13 1.62 -12.94 1.76
N GLY A 14 1.53 -12.17 2.85
CA GLY A 14 2.45 -12.19 3.99
C GLY A 14 3.69 -11.31 3.84
N THR A 15 3.95 -10.74 2.65
CA THR A 15 5.11 -9.85 2.46
C THR A 15 4.93 -8.55 3.24
N ARG A 16 5.91 -8.20 4.07
CA ARG A 16 5.91 -6.95 4.82
C ARG A 16 6.59 -5.83 4.05
N PHE A 17 6.05 -4.63 4.17
CA PHE A 17 6.61 -3.42 3.57
C PHE A 17 6.65 -2.27 4.57
N LYS A 18 7.59 -1.36 4.35
CA LYS A 18 7.83 -0.21 5.23
C LYS A 18 7.30 1.08 4.61
N LEU A 19 6.64 1.85 5.45
CA LEU A 19 6.16 3.18 5.16
C LEU A 19 6.83 4.18 6.10
N ARG A 20 6.81 5.44 5.71
CA ARG A 20 7.18 6.56 6.57
C ARG A 20 5.97 7.45 6.83
N LEU A 21 5.87 7.94 8.05
CA LEU A 21 4.89 8.95 8.40
C LEU A 21 5.13 10.22 7.55
N ASN A 22 4.11 10.70 6.84
CA ASN A 22 4.22 11.85 5.93
C ASN A 22 3.91 13.19 6.63
N LYS A 23 3.01 13.17 7.61
CA LYS A 23 2.60 14.35 8.37
C LYS A 23 2.77 14.04 9.86
N PRO A 24 3.22 15.00 10.67
CA PRO A 24 3.37 14.77 12.09
C PRO A 24 2.00 14.46 12.70
N VAL A 25 1.95 13.51 13.63
CA VAL A 25 0.73 13.21 14.38
C VAL A 25 0.83 13.91 15.72
N ILE A 26 -0.05 14.88 15.93
CA ILE A 26 -0.15 15.62 17.18
C ILE A 26 -0.98 14.79 18.14
N ILE A 27 -0.43 14.54 19.32
CA ILE A 27 -1.08 13.87 20.44
C ILE A 27 -1.41 14.94 21.49
N ALA A 28 -2.29 14.61 22.43
CA ALA A 28 -2.61 15.48 23.56
C ALA A 28 -1.33 15.95 24.29
N GLU A 29 -1.43 17.13 24.90
CA GLU A 29 -0.37 17.75 25.71
C GLU A 29 0.94 18.09 24.96
N GLY A 30 0.84 18.36 23.66
CA GLY A 30 1.97 18.87 22.87
C GLY A 30 2.95 17.79 22.40
N LEU A 31 2.71 16.53 22.73
CA LEU A 31 3.49 15.42 22.21
C LEU A 31 3.21 15.24 20.71
N THR A 32 4.27 15.05 19.91
CA THR A 32 4.11 14.91 18.46
C THR A 32 4.97 13.75 17.96
N ILE A 33 4.37 12.84 17.21
CA ILE A 33 5.11 11.83 16.46
C ILE A 33 5.67 12.51 15.20
N PRO A 34 7.01 12.57 15.05
CA PRO A 34 7.64 13.32 13.98
C PRO A 34 7.43 12.66 12.61
N VAL A 35 7.48 13.47 11.56
CA VAL A 35 7.53 12.97 10.18
C VAL A 35 8.74 12.04 10.01
N GLY A 36 8.58 10.98 9.22
CA GLY A 36 9.64 10.01 8.96
C GLY A 36 9.65 8.81 9.91
N THR A 37 8.81 8.79 10.95
CA THR A 37 8.61 7.61 11.79
C THR A 37 8.20 6.40 10.95
N TRP A 38 8.77 5.24 11.27
CA TRP A 38 8.55 4.02 10.51
C TRP A 38 7.18 3.43 10.81
N ALA A 39 6.46 3.06 9.77
CA ALA A 39 5.24 2.27 9.86
C ALA A 39 5.40 1.00 9.02
N HIS A 40 4.73 -0.06 9.45
CA HIS A 40 4.82 -1.37 8.83
C HIS A 40 3.45 -1.81 8.33
N GLY A 41 3.42 -2.35 7.13
CA GLY A 41 2.25 -2.96 6.52
C GLY A 41 2.57 -4.36 6.01
N GLU A 42 1.53 -5.11 5.69
CA GLU A 42 1.62 -6.48 5.21
C GLU A 42 0.65 -6.69 4.05
N VAL A 43 1.12 -7.36 3.00
CA VAL A 43 0.29 -7.76 1.87
C VAL A 43 -0.62 -8.90 2.33
N VAL A 44 -1.92 -8.70 2.30
CA VAL A 44 -2.93 -9.70 2.67
C VAL A 44 -3.18 -10.65 1.50
N SER A 45 -3.30 -10.10 0.29
CA SER A 45 -3.44 -10.88 -0.94
C SER A 45 -2.74 -10.20 -2.10
N ALA A 46 -2.11 -11.01 -2.95
CA ALA A 46 -1.52 -10.57 -4.21
C ALA A 46 -1.88 -11.59 -5.28
N THR A 47 -2.47 -11.12 -6.37
CA THR A 47 -2.79 -11.91 -7.56
C THR A 47 -2.20 -11.19 -8.75
N ASP A 48 -1.28 -11.86 -9.44
CA ASP A 48 -0.67 -11.33 -10.67
C ASP A 48 -1.67 -11.30 -11.82
N SER A 49 -1.40 -10.46 -12.83
CA SER A 49 -2.22 -10.37 -14.04
C SER A 49 -2.21 -11.65 -14.89
N GLY A 50 -1.20 -12.51 -14.78
CA GLY A 50 -1.18 -13.89 -15.31
C GLY A 50 -1.33 -14.09 -16.83
N GLY A 51 -1.61 -13.03 -17.61
CA GLY A 51 -1.91 -13.11 -19.04
C GLY A 51 -3.38 -13.41 -19.36
N LEU A 52 -3.84 -12.97 -20.54
CA LEU A 52 -5.23 -13.07 -21.04
C LEU A 52 -6.24 -12.17 -20.30
N GLY A 53 -6.04 -10.84 -20.40
CA GLY A 53 -7.06 -9.84 -20.00
C GLY A 53 -7.36 -9.72 -18.50
N LYS A 54 -6.74 -10.52 -17.63
CA LYS A 54 -6.93 -10.44 -16.17
C LYS A 54 -6.08 -9.32 -15.58
N SER A 55 -6.71 -8.45 -14.80
CA SER A 55 -6.01 -7.44 -14.00
C SER A 55 -5.49 -8.06 -12.71
N GLY A 56 -4.23 -7.78 -12.37
CA GLY A 56 -3.70 -8.12 -11.05
C GLY A 56 -4.47 -7.40 -9.95
N LYS A 57 -4.56 -7.99 -8.76
CA LYS A 57 -5.21 -7.41 -7.58
C LYS A 57 -4.29 -7.55 -6.38
N MET A 58 -4.22 -6.50 -5.57
CA MET A 58 -3.50 -6.52 -4.29
C MET A 58 -4.39 -5.94 -3.20
N SER A 59 -4.49 -6.64 -2.08
CA SER A 59 -4.91 -6.06 -0.81
C SER A 59 -3.77 -6.15 0.19
N ALA A 60 -3.54 -5.06 0.90
CA ALA A 60 -2.57 -4.94 1.96
C ALA A 60 -3.21 -4.24 3.16
N ARG A 61 -2.68 -4.49 4.34
CA ARG A 61 -3.11 -3.86 5.58
C ARG A 61 -1.95 -3.20 6.29
N LEU A 62 -2.24 -2.14 7.02
CA LEU A 62 -1.29 -1.57 7.97
C LEU A 62 -1.30 -2.39 9.27
N LEU A 63 -0.15 -2.45 9.94
CA LEU A 63 0.02 -3.21 11.17
C LEU A 63 0.27 -2.28 12.35
N TYR A 64 1.38 -1.54 12.32
CA TYR A 64 1.78 -0.67 13.41
C TYR A 64 2.74 0.42 12.96
N LEU A 65 2.78 1.50 13.73
CA LEU A 65 3.77 2.55 13.69
C LEU A 65 4.74 2.39 14.85
N GLU A 66 6.03 2.50 14.55
CA GLU A 66 7.12 2.25 15.50
C GLU A 66 7.70 3.58 15.97
N TYR A 67 7.39 3.96 17.21
CA TYR A 67 7.85 5.21 17.83
C TYR A 67 8.69 4.89 19.09
N GLY A 68 10.01 4.97 18.95
CA GLY A 68 10.94 4.52 19.99
C GLY A 68 10.76 3.02 20.26
N SER A 69 10.49 2.65 21.52
CA SER A 69 10.16 1.27 21.90
C SER A 69 8.67 0.93 21.77
N ASN A 70 7.83 1.91 21.43
CA ASN A 70 6.38 1.73 21.36
C ASN A 70 5.95 1.29 19.96
N LYS A 71 5.03 0.33 19.91
CA LYS A 71 4.34 -0.07 18.67
C LYS A 71 2.89 0.36 18.78
N ILE A 72 2.53 1.37 18.00
CA ILE A 72 1.18 1.91 17.96
C ILE A 72 0.43 1.13 16.87
N PRO A 73 -0.57 0.30 17.21
CA PRO A 73 -1.31 -0.46 16.22
C PRO A 73 -2.08 0.49 15.31
N LEU A 74 -1.96 0.25 14.01
CA LEU A 74 -2.64 1.02 12.98
C LEU A 74 -3.71 0.16 12.31
N GLU A 75 -4.79 0.82 11.94
CA GLU A 75 -5.82 0.26 11.09
C GLU A 75 -5.89 1.03 9.77
N GLY A 76 -5.90 0.28 8.68
CA GLY A 76 -5.97 0.84 7.34
C GLY A 76 -5.76 -0.25 6.31
N GLU A 77 -6.72 -0.38 5.40
CA GLU A 77 -6.66 -1.31 4.28
C GLU A 77 -6.30 -0.56 2.99
N ILE A 78 -5.41 -1.16 2.22
CA ILE A 78 -4.96 -0.69 0.91
C ILE A 78 -5.41 -1.73 -0.10
N SER A 79 -6.44 -1.40 -0.87
CA SER A 79 -6.88 -2.22 -1.99
C SER A 79 -6.53 -1.53 -3.30
N THR A 80 -5.60 -2.12 -4.07
CA THR A 80 -5.19 -1.62 -5.38
C THR A 80 -5.42 -2.66 -6.45
N LYS A 81 -5.89 -2.21 -7.62
CA LYS A 81 -6.18 -3.05 -8.78
C LYS A 81 -5.30 -2.58 -9.92
N GLY A 82 -4.64 -3.52 -10.57
CA GLY A 82 -3.94 -3.24 -11.82
C GLY A 82 -4.92 -2.71 -12.85
N THR A 83 -4.55 -1.67 -13.57
CA THR A 83 -5.40 -1.10 -14.62
C THR A 83 -5.64 -2.16 -15.69
N GLY A 84 -6.86 -2.68 -15.79
CA GLY A 84 -7.36 -3.28 -17.02
C GLY A 84 -7.70 -2.16 -18.01
N ALA A 85 -7.89 -2.48 -19.28
CA ALA A 85 -8.26 -1.54 -20.35
C ALA A 85 -9.62 -0.80 -20.15
N GLY A 86 -10.11 -0.65 -18.92
CA GLY A 86 -11.38 -0.01 -18.58
C GLY A 86 -11.39 0.83 -17.28
N SER A 87 -10.24 1.09 -16.63
CA SER A 87 -10.20 2.01 -15.47
C SER A 87 -9.62 3.37 -15.87
N ALA A 88 -10.52 4.26 -16.30
CA ALA A 88 -10.48 5.73 -16.25
C ALA A 88 -9.24 6.51 -16.77
N GLY A 89 -8.47 6.00 -17.74
CA GLY A 89 -7.42 6.86 -18.34
C GLY A 89 -6.65 6.38 -19.56
N ALA A 90 -6.81 5.15 -20.03
CA ALA A 90 -6.15 4.70 -21.27
C ALA A 90 -7.02 3.69 -22.01
N ALA A 91 -7.99 4.20 -22.77
CA ALA A 91 -8.62 3.46 -23.85
C ALA A 91 -7.62 3.37 -25.01
N VAL A 92 -6.94 2.24 -25.16
CA VAL A 92 -6.33 1.85 -26.43
C VAL A 92 -7.00 0.57 -26.89
N ILE A 93 -8.10 0.75 -27.63
CA ILE A 93 -8.70 -0.29 -28.46
C ILE A 93 -7.71 -0.54 -29.61
N PHE A 94 -6.80 -1.50 -29.47
CA PHE A 94 -6.10 -2.06 -30.63
C PHE A 94 -7.03 -3.07 -31.31
N ALA A 95 -7.86 -2.56 -32.24
CA ALA A 95 -8.67 -3.38 -33.13
C ALA A 95 -7.75 -4.08 -34.15
N GLY A 96 -7.43 -5.36 -33.92
CA GLY A 96 -6.69 -6.19 -34.87
C GLY A 96 -6.24 -7.53 -34.27
N VAL A 97 -5.69 -8.42 -35.10
CA VAL A 97 -5.18 -9.76 -34.72
C VAL A 97 -4.08 -9.70 -33.63
N ALA A 98 -3.45 -8.52 -33.45
CA ALA A 98 -2.52 -8.21 -32.36
C ALA A 98 -3.19 -7.96 -30.99
N GLY A 99 -4.53 -7.83 -30.94
CA GLY A 99 -5.29 -7.58 -29.71
C GLY A 99 -5.47 -8.80 -28.80
N LEU A 100 -4.97 -9.98 -29.20
CA LEU A 100 -5.00 -11.20 -28.39
C LEU A 100 -3.89 -11.27 -27.32
N PHE A 101 -2.92 -10.35 -27.35
CA PHE A 101 -1.83 -10.28 -26.36
C PHE A 101 -1.94 -9.06 -25.42
N HIS A 102 -3.16 -8.58 -25.16
CA HIS A 102 -3.37 -7.59 -24.11
C HIS A 102 -3.17 -8.22 -22.72
N ARG A 103 -1.96 -8.04 -22.17
CA ARG A 103 -1.65 -8.36 -20.77
C ARG A 103 -2.24 -7.28 -19.87
N GLY A 104 -3.08 -7.67 -18.91
CA GLY A 104 -3.53 -6.74 -17.86
C GLY A 104 -2.33 -6.26 -17.04
N ASN A 105 -2.40 -5.04 -16.49
CA ASN A 105 -1.31 -4.52 -15.66
C ASN A 105 -1.36 -5.10 -14.24
N ASN A 106 -0.22 -5.07 -13.55
CA ASN A 106 -0.10 -5.52 -12.16
C ASN A 106 -0.57 -4.46 -11.17
N ALA A 107 -1.04 -4.90 -10.01
CA ALA A 107 -1.38 -4.00 -8.93
C ALA A 107 -0.10 -3.55 -8.22
N LYS A 108 -0.03 -2.26 -7.88
CA LYS A 108 1.18 -1.62 -7.33
C LYS A 108 0.81 -0.59 -6.28
N ILE A 109 1.56 -0.55 -5.18
CA ILE A 109 1.69 0.63 -4.31
C ILE A 109 2.96 1.34 -4.78
N LYS A 110 2.82 2.58 -5.25
CA LYS A 110 3.97 3.35 -5.77
C LYS A 110 4.84 3.87 -4.63
N ALA A 111 6.14 3.97 -4.88
CA ALA A 111 6.99 4.74 -3.97
C ALA A 111 6.47 6.18 -3.86
N GLY A 112 6.44 6.72 -2.64
CA GLY A 112 5.87 8.03 -2.34
C GLY A 112 4.35 8.08 -2.20
N GLU A 113 3.63 6.97 -2.47
CA GLU A 113 2.17 6.94 -2.34
C GLU A 113 1.75 7.25 -0.90
N ILE A 114 0.82 8.19 -0.75
CA ILE A 114 0.27 8.62 0.54
C ILE A 114 -0.91 7.72 0.86
N ILE A 115 -0.74 6.90 1.91
CA ILE A 115 -1.77 6.02 2.43
C ILE A 115 -2.28 6.62 3.73
N ASN A 116 -3.59 6.69 3.87
CA ASN A 116 -4.25 7.12 5.10
C ASN A 116 -4.44 5.92 6.04
N ALA A 117 -4.23 6.16 7.33
CA ALA A 117 -4.29 5.16 8.38
C ALA A 117 -4.91 5.79 9.63
N PHE A 118 -5.56 4.97 10.44
CA PHE A 118 -6.10 5.36 11.73
C PHE A 118 -5.40 4.57 12.84
N VAL A 119 -5.41 5.10 14.07
CA VAL A 119 -4.94 4.36 15.23
C VAL A 119 -6.03 3.35 15.60
N ALA A 120 -5.67 2.07 15.69
CA ALA A 120 -6.64 0.99 15.92
C ALA A 120 -7.06 0.90 17.40
N GLN A 121 -6.14 1.24 18.30
CA GLN A 121 -6.33 1.10 19.73
C GLN A 121 -5.52 2.14 20.50
N ASP A 122 -6.06 2.57 21.64
CA ASP A 122 -5.34 3.36 22.62
C ASP A 122 -4.02 2.67 23.01
N THR A 123 -2.93 3.42 22.92
CA THR A 123 -1.59 2.92 23.22
C THR A 123 -0.91 3.85 24.20
N THR A 124 -0.46 3.30 25.33
CA THR A 124 0.39 4.03 26.27
C THR A 124 1.77 4.22 25.64
N LEU A 125 2.18 5.48 25.49
CA LEU A 125 3.50 5.82 24.96
C LEU A 125 4.47 5.96 26.12
N VAL A 126 5.49 5.09 26.16
CA VAL A 126 6.65 5.31 27.03
C VAL A 126 7.53 6.34 26.32
N LEU A 127 7.61 7.53 26.89
CA LEU A 127 8.49 8.58 26.39
C LEU A 127 9.95 8.20 26.66
N PRO A 128 10.86 8.41 25.70
CA PRO A 128 12.29 8.23 25.94
C PRO A 128 12.83 9.24 26.96
#